data_AF-A0A2U3KUJ0-F1
#
_entry.id   AF-A0A2U3KUJ0-F1
#
_cell.length_a   1.000
_cell.length_b   1.000
_cell.length_c   1.000
_cell.angle_alpha   90.00
_cell.angle_beta   90.00
_cell.angle_gamma   90.00
#
_symmetry.space_group_name_H-M   'P 1'
#
loop_
_entity.id
_entity.type
_entity.pdbx_description
1 polymer ?
#
loop_
_entity_poly.entity_id
_entity_poly.type
_entity_poly.pdbx_seq_one_letter_code
_entity_poly.pdbx_strand_id
1 'polypeptide(L)' 'MREVIRLHILEIRNDIQIIFIARARIKGVSYMEVEKSIMNMLKKANALTKSE' A
#
# COMPACT_ATOMS: atom_id res chain seq x y z
N MET A 1 -3.21 -6.34 4.00
CA MET A 1 -3.35 -4.86 3.94
C MET A 1 -2.77 -4.20 5.16
N ARG A 2 -3.36 -4.34 6.36
CA ARG A 2 -2.81 -3.74 7.59
C ARG A 2 -1.33 -4.07 7.80
N GLU A 3 -0.96 -5.33 7.61
CA GLU A 3 0.45 -5.76 7.78
C GLU A 3 1.41 -5.11 6.78
N VAL A 4 1.04 -5.05 5.50
CA VAL A 4 1.83 -4.36 4.45
C VAL A 4 2.10 -2.91 4.86
N ILE A 5 1.07 -2.21 5.35
CA ILE A 5 1.19 -0.81 5.79
C ILE A 5 2.03 -0.68 7.05
N ARG A 6 1.90 -1.61 8.01
CA ARG A 6 2.72 -1.63 9.23
C ARG A 6 4.21 -1.73 8.89
N LEU A 7 4.56 -2.54 7.90
CA LEU A 7 5.96 -2.73 7.46
C LEU A 7 6.52 -1.51 6.73
N HIS A 8 5.70 -0.81 5.94
CA HIS A 8 6.14 0.31 5.08
C HIS A 8 5.71 1.68 5.63
N ILE A 9 5.31 1.79 6.90
CA ILE A 9 4.72 3.03 7.44
C ILE A 9 5.66 4.23 7.34
N LEU A 10 6.98 3.99 7.41
CA LEU A 10 8.01 5.02 7.30
C LEU A 10 8.22 5.52 5.86
N GLU A 11 7.83 4.72 4.88
CA GLU A 11 7.89 5.07 3.45
C GLU A 11 6.63 5.78 2.97
N ILE A 12 5.62 5.90 3.84
CA ILE A 12 4.32 6.52 3.53
C ILE A 12 4.31 7.92 4.11
N ARG A 13 3.82 8.88 3.33
CA ARG A 13 3.61 10.25 3.76
C ARG A 13 2.68 10.32 4.98
N ASN A 14 3.04 11.13 5.96
CA ASN A 14 2.30 11.31 7.20
C ASN A 14 1.20 12.38 7.13
N ASP A 15 1.15 13.16 6.04
CA ASP A 15 0.20 14.25 5.83
C ASP A 15 -1.06 13.83 5.05
N ILE A 16 -1.29 12.53 4.87
CA ILE A 16 -2.39 11.99 4.07
C ILE A 16 -3.20 10.95 4.85
N GLN A 17 -4.47 10.84 4.50
CA GLN A 17 -5.35 9.77 4.95
C GLN A 17 -5.48 8.72 3.85
N ILE A 18 -5.38 7.44 4.22
CA ILE A 18 -5.42 6.32 3.27
C ILE A 18 -6.58 5.39 3.64
N ILE A 19 -7.43 5.09 2.64
CA ILE A 19 -8.53 4.14 2.77
C ILE A 19 -8.29 3.01 1.78
N PHE A 20 -8.22 1.78 2.26
CA PHE A 20 -8.12 0.58 1.42
C PHE A 20 -9.50 -0.05 1.24
N ILE A 21 -9.88 -0.30 -0.03
CA ILE A 21 -11.12 -1.00 -0.38
C ILE A 21 -10.76 -2.32 -1.07
N ALA A 22 -11.06 -3.43 -0.40
CA ALA A 22 -10.86 -4.77 -0.95
C ALA A 22 -11.90 -5.07 -2.04
N ARG A 23 -11.43 -5.38 -3.26
CA ARG A 23 -12.30 -5.88 -4.34
C ARG A 23 -12.38 -7.40 -4.29
N ALA A 24 -13.47 -7.99 -4.80
CA ALA A 24 -13.71 -9.44 -4.78
C ALA A 24 -12.52 -10.28 -5.31
N ARG A 25 -11.77 -9.75 -6.28
CA ARG A 25 -10.60 -10.40 -6.89
C ARG A 25 -9.39 -10.58 -5.96
N ILE A 26 -9.39 -10.01 -4.76
CA ILE A 26 -8.27 -10.16 -3.81
C ILE A 26 -8.30 -11.50 -3.07
N LYS A 27 -9.42 -12.22 -3.11
CA LYS A 27 -9.56 -13.52 -2.44
C LYS A 27 -8.61 -14.54 -3.07
N GLY A 28 -7.76 -15.16 -2.25
CA GLY A 28 -6.80 -16.18 -2.70
C GLY A 28 -5.51 -15.63 -3.31
N VAL A 29 -5.34 -14.31 -3.36
CA VAL A 29 -4.11 -13.66 -3.82
C VAL A 29 -3.03 -13.79 -2.74
N SER A 30 -1.79 -14.05 -3.14
CA SER A 30 -0.68 -14.21 -2.19
C SER A 30 -0.34 -12.89 -1.50
N TYR A 31 0.27 -12.98 -0.32
CA TYR A 31 0.74 -11.79 0.41
C TYR A 31 1.64 -10.90 -0.47
N MET A 32 2.62 -11.51 -1.16
CA MET A 32 3.59 -10.81 -2.00
C MET A 32 2.92 -10.05 -3.16
N GLU A 33 1.88 -10.63 -3.77
CA GLU A 33 1.11 -9.96 -4.81
C GLU A 33 0.27 -8.80 -4.25
N VAL A 34 -0.34 -8.97 -3.08
CA VAL A 34 -1.08 -7.89 -2.38
C VAL A 34 -0.13 -6.73 -2.03
N GLU A 35 1.05 -7.04 -1.50
CA GLU A 35 2.09 -6.06 -1.16
C GLU A 35 2.54 -5.28 -2.40
N LYS A 36 2.93 -5.99 -3.47
CA LYS A 36 3.32 -5.38 -4.74
C LYS A 36 2.21 -4.49 -5.32
N SER A 37 0.95 -4.92 -5.23
CA SER A 37 -0.20 -4.15 -5.68
C SER A 37 -0.38 -2.86 -4.89
N ILE A 38 -0.31 -2.94 -3.55
CA ILE A 38 -0.44 -1.79 -2.65
C ILE A 38 0.68 -0.77 -2.90
N MET A 39 1.94 -1.21 -2.95
CA MET A 39 3.08 -0.30 -3.16
C MET A 39 3.00 0.41 -4.52
N ASN A 40 2.57 -0.29 -5.58
CA ASN A 40 2.33 0.32 -6.87
C ASN A 40 1.19 1.37 -6.84
N MET A 41 0.12 1.13 -6.09
CA MET A 41 -0.97 2.11 -5.92
C MET A 41 -0.48 3.34 -5.15
N LEU A 42 0.25 3.15 -4.05
CA LEU A 42 0.82 4.23 -3.26
C LEU A 42 1.80 5.10 -4.07
N LYS A 43 2.66 4.46 -4.87
CA LYS A 43 3.56 5.16 -5.80
C LYS A 43 2.79 6.01 -6.82
N LYS A 44 1.76 5.43 -7.45
CA LYS A 44 0.91 6.14 -8.43
C LYS A 44 0.12 7.29 -7.79
N ALA A 45 -0.25 7.16 -6.52
CA ALA A 45 -0.98 8.17 -5.76
C ALA A 45 -0.06 9.27 -5.18
N ASN A 46 1.26 9.22 -5.42
CA ASN A 46 2.24 10.11 -4.79
C ASN A 46 2.12 10.12 -3.24
N ALA A 47 1.81 8.95 -2.69
CA ALA A 47 1.59 8.71 -1.27
C ALA A 47 2.85 8.19 -0.55
N LEU A 48 3.89 7.81 -1.31
CA LEU A 48 5.19 7.44 -0.76
C LEU A 48 6.02 8.69 -0.52
N THR A 49 6.82 8.69 0.56
CA THR A 49 7.86 9.70 0.76
C THR A 49 8.84 9.60 -0.39
N LYS A 50 9.25 10.72 -1.00
CA LYS A 50 10.37 10.70 -1.95
C LYS A 50 11.59 10.17 -1.19
N SER A 51 12.04 8.97 -1.51
CA SER A 51 13.46 8.65 -1.32
C SER A 51 14.19 9.59 -2.28
N GLU A 52 15.06 10.44 -1.71
CA GLU A 52 16.04 11.21 -2.48
C GLU A 52 16.83 10.32 -3.45
#